data_AF-A0A1F6DHG5-F1
#
_entry.id   AF-A0A1F6DHG5-F1
#
_cell.length_a   1.000
_cell.length_b   1.000
_cell.length_c   1.000
_cell.angle_alpha   90.00
_cell.angle_beta   90.00
_cell.angle_gamma   90.00
#
_symmetry.space_group_name_H-M   'P 1'
#
loop_
_entity.id
_entity.type
_entity.pdbx_description
1 polymer ?
#
loop_
_entity_poly.entity_id
_entity_poly.type
_entity_poly.pdbx_seq_one_letter_code
_entity_poly.pdbx_strand_id
1 'polypeptide(L)'
;MQNFLDLSKGAKILLAACAIVVLAEGGYLFFLQTHVRTLRSTCQYVIAKWEKAEPDSASAKEKYAGPVAAVKFDGKFPEAKNFTSAITKAAAGGANFSGHYAVAEWGCGTSCQDHAVVDVQTGEIVAFGIPSEAGLSFNAGSSLLMTNPKGNFAKLVDLEKSPFSDQVYWFNVPREYYVLEEVNGKASVSRLCIESAYDGQIN
;
A
#
# COMPACT_ATOMS: atom_id res chain seq x y z
N MET A 1 22.29 15.52 53.28
CA MET A 1 21.08 15.59 52.43
C MET A 1 20.15 16.61 53.06
N GLN A 2 19.93 17.76 52.41
CA GLN A 2 18.93 18.72 52.88
C GLN A 2 17.53 18.18 52.56
N ASN A 3 16.63 18.18 53.54
CA ASN A 3 15.25 17.73 53.34
C ASN A 3 14.50 18.78 52.51
N PHE A 4 13.67 18.33 51.56
CA PHE A 4 12.83 19.20 50.72
C PHE A 4 11.92 20.13 51.53
N LEU A 5 11.58 19.73 52.76
CA LEU A 5 10.78 20.50 53.70
C LEU A 5 11.51 21.75 54.22
N ASP A 6 12.84 21.76 54.23
CA ASP A 6 13.68 22.86 54.74
C ASP A 6 13.93 23.97 53.70
N LEU A 7 13.43 23.80 52.47
CA LEU A 7 13.58 24.79 51.41
C LEU A 7 12.69 26.02 51.63
N SER A 8 13.21 27.19 51.26
CA SER A 8 12.44 28.43 51.23
C SER A 8 11.24 28.31 50.28
N LYS A 9 10.18 29.08 50.53
CA LYS A 9 8.98 29.09 49.68
C LYS A 9 9.31 29.38 48.22
N GLY A 10 10.27 30.29 47.97
CA GLY A 10 10.77 30.59 46.62
C GLY A 10 11.48 29.41 45.95
N ALA A 11 12.32 28.67 46.70
CA ALA A 11 13.02 27.50 46.18
C ALA A 11 12.05 26.33 45.85
N LYS A 12 11.00 26.14 46.67
CA LYS A 12 9.95 25.15 46.40
C LYS A 12 9.15 25.48 45.14
N ILE A 13 8.80 26.74 44.93
CA ILE A 13 8.10 27.22 43.73
C ILE A 13 8.97 27.01 42.48
N LEU A 14 10.26 27.35 42.56
CA LEU A 14 11.19 27.18 41.45
C LEU A 14 11.35 25.70 41.06
N LEU A 15 11.50 24.79 42.03
CA LEU A 15 11.58 23.36 41.77
C LEU A 15 10.29 22.79 41.16
N ALA A 16 9.12 23.22 41.64
CA ALA A 16 7.85 22.82 41.07
C ALA A 16 7.69 23.32 39.62
N ALA A 17 8.08 24.56 39.34
CA ALA A 17 8.08 25.10 37.99
C ALA A 17 9.04 24.34 37.05
N CYS A 18 10.26 24.02 37.51
CA CYS A 18 11.20 23.19 36.75
C CYS A 18 10.64 21.79 36.47
N ALA A 19 9.99 21.15 37.45
CA ALA A 19 9.37 19.83 37.25
C ALA A 19 8.24 19.87 36.20
N ILE A 20 7.42 20.93 36.20
CA ILE A 20 6.36 21.12 35.19
C ILE A 20 6.97 21.30 33.80
N VAL A 21 8.02 22.11 33.66
CA VAL A 21 8.72 22.30 32.37
C VAL A 21 9.30 20.99 31.87
N VAL A 22 9.98 20.22 32.72
CA VAL A 22 10.55 18.91 32.35
C VAL A 22 9.46 17.91 31.95
N LEU A 23 8.32 17.89 32.64
CA LEU A 23 7.19 17.02 32.27
C LEU A 23 6.49 17.48 30.99
N ALA A 24 6.37 18.79 30.74
CA ALA A 24 5.79 19.33 29.53
C ALA A 24 6.69 19.07 28.31
N GLU A 25 8.01 19.30 28.43
CA GLU A 25 8.99 18.99 27.39
C GLU A 25 9.10 17.48 27.15
N GLY A 26 9.13 16.68 28.22
CA GLY A 26 9.13 15.22 28.13
C GLY A 26 7.86 14.67 27.48
N GLY A 27 6.69 15.20 27.83
CA GLY A 27 5.41 14.86 27.22
C GLY A 27 5.33 15.28 25.74
N TYR A 28 5.87 16.45 25.40
CA TYR A 28 5.95 16.94 24.02
C TYR A 28 6.91 16.11 23.17
N LEU A 29 8.10 15.76 23.69
CA LEU A 29 9.06 14.89 23.01
C LEU A 29 8.50 13.46 22.85
N PHE A 30 7.81 12.94 23.85
CA PHE A 30 7.13 11.64 23.77
C PHE A 30 6.00 11.68 22.75
N PHE A 31 5.20 12.75 22.71
CA PHE A 31 4.17 12.97 21.71
C PHE A 31 4.74 13.04 20.29
N LEU A 32 5.82 13.82 20.08
CA LEU A 32 6.52 13.90 18.80
C LEU A 32 7.11 12.55 18.39
N GLN A 33 7.74 11.81 19.31
CA GLN A 33 8.29 10.49 19.03
C GLN A 33 7.20 9.46 18.70
N THR A 34 6.02 9.53 19.31
CA THR A 34 4.96 8.53 19.11
C THR A 34 4.08 8.83 17.89
N HIS A 35 3.71 10.09 17.66
CA HIS A 35 2.82 10.47 16.55
C HIS A 35 3.53 10.58 15.20
N VAL A 36 4.82 10.94 15.17
CA VAL A 36 5.61 10.89 13.93
C VAL A 36 5.94 9.43 13.57
N ARG A 37 6.07 8.53 14.55
CA ARG A 37 6.33 7.09 14.34
C ARG A 37 5.14 6.30 13.78
N THR A 38 3.91 6.81 13.84
CA THR A 38 2.75 6.06 13.33
C THR A 38 2.72 5.94 11.80
N LEU A 39 3.46 6.77 11.08
CA LEU A 39 3.58 6.70 9.62
C LEU A 39 4.99 6.23 9.27
N ARG A 40 5.12 4.96 8.91
CA ARG A 40 6.43 4.29 8.77
C ARG A 40 7.09 4.54 7.41
N SER A 41 6.36 5.05 6.41
CA SER A 41 6.90 5.56 5.14
C SER A 41 6.08 6.73 4.58
N THR A 42 6.64 7.44 3.59
CA THR A 42 5.92 8.51 2.86
C THR A 42 4.68 7.97 2.15
N CYS A 43 4.73 6.77 1.57
CA CYS A 43 3.55 6.16 0.95
C CYS A 43 2.48 5.77 1.97
N GLN A 44 2.87 5.26 3.14
CA GLN A 44 1.89 5.01 4.21
C GLN A 44 1.18 6.30 4.66
N TYR A 45 1.88 7.43 4.69
CA TYR A 45 1.27 8.72 4.95
C TYR A 45 0.26 9.12 3.86
N VAL A 46 0.63 8.98 2.58
CA VAL A 46 -0.27 9.30 1.46
C VAL A 46 -1.51 8.41 1.48
N ILE A 47 -1.34 7.10 1.70
CA ILE A 47 -2.44 6.14 1.79
C ILE A 47 -3.37 6.50 2.94
N ALA A 48 -2.85 6.71 4.15
CA ALA A 48 -3.68 7.08 5.30
C ALA A 48 -4.41 8.42 5.11
N LYS A 49 -3.80 9.36 4.37
CA LYS A 49 -4.44 10.63 4.00
C LYS A 49 -5.58 10.41 2.99
N TRP A 50 -5.37 9.58 1.98
CA TRP A 50 -6.40 9.23 1.00
C TRP A 50 -7.56 8.47 1.66
N GLU A 51 -7.28 7.42 2.44
CA GLU A 51 -8.30 6.64 3.16
C GLU A 51 -9.18 7.53 4.06
N LYS A 52 -8.58 8.54 4.70
CA LYS A 52 -9.30 9.51 5.51
C LYS A 52 -10.13 10.50 4.68
N ALA A 53 -9.62 10.91 3.52
CA ALA A 53 -10.29 11.86 2.65
C ALA A 53 -11.45 11.22 1.88
N GLU A 54 -11.33 9.94 1.52
CA GLU A 54 -12.26 9.21 0.67
C GLU A 54 -12.61 7.82 1.26
N PRO A 55 -13.28 7.75 2.41
CA PRO A 55 -13.56 6.48 3.08
C PRO A 55 -14.43 5.52 2.25
N ASP A 56 -15.36 6.08 1.46
CA ASP A 56 -16.24 5.29 0.57
C ASP A 56 -15.49 4.73 -0.64
N SER A 57 -14.49 5.46 -1.17
CA SER A 57 -13.60 4.96 -2.24
C SER A 57 -12.61 3.94 -1.69
N ALA A 58 -12.13 4.14 -0.45
CA ALA A 58 -11.11 3.31 0.18
C ALA A 58 -11.60 1.91 0.56
N SER A 59 -12.84 1.83 1.01
CA SER A 59 -13.52 0.56 1.22
C SER A 59 -14.09 0.05 -0.10
N ALA A 60 -13.93 -1.24 -0.36
CA ALA A 60 -14.61 -1.83 -1.50
C ALA A 60 -16.06 -2.18 -1.15
N LYS A 61 -16.89 -2.24 -2.20
CA LYS A 61 -18.24 -2.79 -2.13
C LYS A 61 -18.22 -4.29 -1.83
N GLU A 62 -19.36 -4.83 -1.44
CA GLU A 62 -19.51 -6.28 -1.27
C GLU A 62 -19.05 -7.05 -2.52
N LYS A 63 -18.43 -8.21 -2.29
CA LYS A 63 -17.94 -9.05 -3.37
C LYS A 63 -19.10 -9.47 -4.28
N TYR A 64 -18.98 -9.15 -5.57
CA TYR A 64 -19.97 -9.53 -6.56
C TYR A 64 -19.98 -11.05 -6.79
N ALA A 65 -21.18 -11.64 -6.78
CA ALA A 65 -21.41 -13.07 -6.93
C ALA A 65 -22.37 -13.42 -8.09
N GLY A 66 -22.66 -12.44 -8.97
CA GLY A 66 -23.53 -12.65 -10.12
C GLY A 66 -22.80 -13.21 -11.35
N PRO A 67 -23.47 -13.24 -12.52
CA PRO A 67 -22.89 -13.71 -13.77
C PRO A 67 -21.66 -12.89 -14.20
N VAL A 68 -20.64 -13.58 -14.71
CA VAL A 68 -19.45 -12.96 -15.28
C VAL A 68 -19.66 -12.66 -16.76
N ALA A 69 -19.47 -11.41 -17.17
CA ALA A 69 -19.52 -10.99 -18.57
C ALA A 69 -18.28 -11.46 -19.35
N ALA A 70 -18.45 -11.62 -20.67
CA ALA A 70 -17.34 -11.90 -21.57
C ALA A 70 -16.38 -10.71 -21.62
N VAL A 71 -15.07 -10.96 -21.50
CA VAL A 71 -14.04 -9.92 -21.52
C VAL A 71 -13.98 -9.23 -22.89
N LYS A 72 -13.95 -7.90 -22.89
CA LYS A 72 -13.84 -7.03 -24.07
C LYS A 72 -12.39 -6.63 -24.29
N PHE A 73 -11.78 -7.12 -25.38
CA PHE A 73 -10.38 -6.86 -25.73
C PHE A 73 -10.18 -5.74 -26.75
N ASP A 74 -11.26 -5.17 -27.28
CA ASP A 74 -11.29 -4.07 -28.25
C ASP A 74 -11.47 -2.69 -27.59
N GLY A 75 -11.27 -2.60 -26.26
CA GLY A 75 -11.41 -1.38 -25.47
C GLY A 75 -10.12 -0.58 -25.30
N LYS A 76 -9.94 0.01 -24.10
CA LYS A 76 -8.87 0.95 -23.74
C LYS A 76 -7.45 0.40 -23.88
N PHE A 77 -7.28 -0.92 -23.82
CA PHE A 77 -5.97 -1.60 -23.80
C PHE A 77 -5.92 -2.66 -24.92
N PRO A 78 -5.70 -2.27 -26.18
CA PRO A 78 -5.65 -3.22 -27.30
C PRO A 78 -4.55 -4.28 -27.15
N GLU A 79 -3.47 -3.98 -26.41
CA GLU A 79 -2.36 -4.89 -26.10
C GLU A 79 -2.80 -6.10 -25.27
N ALA A 80 -3.92 -6.00 -24.56
CA ALA A 80 -4.49 -7.10 -23.77
C ALA A 80 -4.84 -8.33 -24.64
N LYS A 81 -4.98 -8.15 -25.96
CA LYS A 81 -5.17 -9.24 -26.93
C LYS A 81 -4.02 -10.26 -26.92
N ASN A 82 -2.83 -9.87 -26.46
CA ASN A 82 -1.69 -10.77 -26.32
C ASN A 82 -1.82 -11.73 -25.12
N PHE A 83 -2.74 -11.45 -24.19
CA PHE A 83 -2.87 -12.16 -22.90
C PHE A 83 -4.29 -12.64 -22.62
N THR A 84 -5.06 -12.91 -23.69
CA THR A 84 -6.49 -13.28 -23.60
C THR A 84 -6.75 -14.45 -22.66
N SER A 85 -5.95 -15.52 -22.76
CA SER A 85 -6.09 -16.70 -21.89
C SER A 85 -6.01 -16.36 -20.40
N ALA A 86 -4.99 -15.59 -19.99
CA ALA A 86 -4.80 -15.20 -18.58
C ALA A 86 -5.94 -14.31 -18.09
N ILE A 87 -6.31 -13.30 -18.88
CA ILE A 87 -7.34 -12.31 -18.52
C ILE A 87 -8.73 -12.95 -18.47
N THR A 88 -9.08 -13.76 -19.47
CA THR A 88 -10.37 -14.48 -19.47
C THR A 88 -10.46 -15.50 -18.34
N LYS A 89 -9.38 -16.23 -18.04
CA LYS A 89 -9.36 -17.18 -16.93
C LYS A 89 -9.54 -16.47 -15.58
N ALA A 90 -8.88 -15.33 -15.37
CA ALA A 90 -9.03 -14.54 -14.17
C ALA A 90 -10.46 -14.04 -14.00
N ALA A 91 -11.04 -13.43 -15.04
CA ALA A 91 -12.43 -12.97 -15.02
C ALA A 91 -13.42 -14.10 -14.74
N ALA A 92 -13.24 -15.27 -15.37
CA ALA A 92 -14.07 -16.45 -15.15
C ALA A 92 -14.00 -17.00 -13.70
N GLY A 93 -12.93 -16.67 -12.96
CA GLY A 93 -12.82 -16.96 -11.53
C GLY A 93 -13.72 -16.09 -10.63
N GLY A 94 -14.36 -15.07 -11.20
CA GLY A 94 -15.20 -14.12 -10.49
C GLY A 94 -14.40 -13.02 -9.78
N ALA A 95 -15.12 -12.14 -9.07
CA ALA A 95 -14.49 -10.98 -8.44
C ALA A 95 -13.57 -11.37 -7.27
N ASN A 96 -12.37 -10.80 -7.26
CA ASN A 96 -11.38 -10.97 -6.20
C ASN A 96 -10.74 -9.65 -5.73
N PHE A 97 -11.12 -8.53 -6.34
CA PHE A 97 -10.62 -7.19 -6.07
C PHE A 97 -11.74 -6.14 -6.14
N SER A 98 -11.70 -5.15 -5.25
CA SER A 98 -12.61 -4.01 -5.17
C SER A 98 -14.09 -4.32 -5.51
N GLY A 99 -14.70 -5.27 -4.81
CA GLY A 99 -16.09 -5.67 -5.00
C GLY A 99 -16.29 -6.56 -6.24
N HIS A 100 -16.25 -5.98 -7.45
CA HIS A 100 -16.64 -6.65 -8.70
C HIS A 100 -15.54 -6.71 -9.76
N TYR A 101 -14.29 -6.51 -9.37
CA TYR A 101 -13.15 -6.63 -10.27
C TYR A 101 -12.40 -7.95 -10.07
N ALA A 102 -11.83 -8.43 -11.16
CA ALA A 102 -10.90 -9.55 -11.18
C ALA A 102 -9.51 -9.06 -11.58
N VAL A 103 -8.49 -9.50 -10.84
CA VAL A 103 -7.08 -9.28 -11.18
C VAL A 103 -6.56 -10.47 -11.97
N ALA A 104 -6.02 -10.20 -13.14
CA ALA A 104 -5.31 -11.15 -13.99
C ALA A 104 -3.80 -11.00 -13.83
N GLU A 105 -3.07 -12.10 -13.96
CA GLU A 105 -1.61 -12.15 -13.85
C GLU A 105 -1.03 -12.99 -15.00
N TRP A 106 0.10 -12.56 -15.55
CA TRP A 106 0.93 -13.34 -16.46
C TRP A 106 2.41 -13.00 -16.27
N GLY A 107 3.31 -13.88 -16.71
CA GLY A 107 4.75 -13.61 -16.67
C GLY A 107 5.19 -12.63 -17.77
N CYS A 108 6.04 -11.66 -17.42
CA CYS A 108 6.60 -10.67 -18.35
C CYS A 108 8.07 -10.96 -18.76
N GLY A 109 8.70 -11.95 -18.12
CA GLY A 109 10.10 -12.31 -18.33
C GLY A 109 10.70 -12.96 -17.07
N THR A 110 12.03 -12.97 -16.96
CA THR A 110 12.71 -13.50 -15.77
C THR A 110 12.34 -12.68 -14.53
N SER A 111 11.74 -13.35 -13.55
CA SER A 111 11.35 -12.78 -12.25
C SER A 111 10.32 -11.64 -12.29
N CYS A 112 9.62 -11.45 -13.41
CA CYS A 112 8.62 -10.39 -13.57
C CYS A 112 7.23 -10.94 -13.90
N GLN A 113 6.20 -10.30 -13.34
CA GLN A 113 4.80 -10.49 -13.66
C GLN A 113 4.17 -9.16 -14.08
N ASP A 114 3.19 -9.23 -14.97
CA ASP A 114 2.32 -8.13 -15.35
C ASP A 114 0.87 -8.49 -15.07
N HIS A 115 0.06 -7.46 -14.83
CA HIS A 115 -1.32 -7.64 -14.38
C HIS A 115 -2.30 -6.74 -15.13
N ALA A 116 -3.56 -7.18 -15.12
CA ALA A 116 -4.69 -6.40 -15.57
C ALA A 116 -5.81 -6.46 -14.54
N VAL A 117 -6.68 -5.46 -14.56
CA VAL A 117 -7.91 -5.41 -13.77
C VAL A 117 -9.10 -5.40 -14.71
N VAL A 118 -10.02 -6.33 -14.51
CA VAL A 118 -11.21 -6.52 -15.33
C VAL A 118 -12.46 -6.32 -14.48
N ASP A 119 -13.39 -5.51 -14.93
CA ASP A 119 -14.75 -5.47 -14.40
C ASP A 119 -15.48 -6.76 -14.82
N VAL A 120 -15.86 -7.60 -13.86
CA VAL A 120 -16.52 -8.88 -14.17
C VAL A 120 -18.00 -8.71 -14.56
N GLN A 121 -18.63 -7.57 -14.26
CA GLN A 121 -20.01 -7.28 -14.62
C GLN A 121 -20.13 -6.85 -16.09
N THR A 122 -19.15 -6.08 -16.57
CA THR A 122 -19.18 -5.49 -17.92
C THR A 122 -18.21 -6.14 -18.90
N GLY A 123 -17.22 -6.88 -18.39
CA GLY A 123 -16.12 -7.45 -19.15
C GLY A 123 -15.04 -6.43 -19.54
N GLU A 124 -15.11 -5.20 -19.05
CA GLU A 124 -14.18 -4.13 -19.44
C GLU A 124 -12.85 -4.26 -18.70
N ILE A 125 -11.76 -4.11 -19.45
CA ILE A 125 -10.41 -4.02 -18.88
C ILE A 125 -10.19 -2.57 -18.47
N VAL A 126 -10.04 -2.33 -17.17
CA VAL A 126 -9.96 -0.97 -16.57
C VAL A 126 -8.53 -0.56 -16.22
N ALA A 127 -7.63 -1.55 -16.10
CA ALA A 127 -6.19 -1.36 -15.97
C ALA A 127 -5.43 -2.49 -16.65
N PHE A 128 -4.24 -2.20 -17.16
CA PHE A 128 -3.37 -3.15 -17.85
C PHE A 128 -1.91 -2.74 -17.70
N GLY A 129 -1.00 -3.71 -17.55
CA GLY A 129 0.44 -3.48 -17.45
C GLY A 129 0.89 -2.98 -16.07
N ILE A 130 0.25 -3.48 -14.99
CA ILE A 130 0.72 -3.24 -13.62
C ILE A 130 1.87 -4.23 -13.34
N PRO A 131 3.11 -3.77 -13.14
CA PRO A 131 4.26 -4.66 -13.00
C PRO A 131 4.44 -5.16 -11.55
N SER A 132 5.03 -6.34 -11.40
CA SER A 132 5.62 -6.79 -10.14
C SER A 132 6.75 -7.79 -10.35
N GLU A 133 7.52 -8.02 -9.30
CA GLU A 133 8.58 -9.01 -9.23
C GLU A 133 8.30 -10.06 -8.15
N ALA A 134 7.47 -9.70 -7.18
CA ALA A 134 7.07 -10.49 -6.03
C ALA A 134 5.53 -10.60 -5.87
N GLY A 135 4.81 -10.44 -6.98
CA GLY A 135 3.35 -10.49 -7.05
C GLY A 135 2.66 -9.26 -6.48
N LEU A 136 1.34 -9.38 -6.28
CA LEU A 136 0.48 -8.32 -5.75
C LEU A 136 -0.12 -8.68 -4.38
N SER A 137 -0.53 -7.66 -3.64
CA SER A 137 -1.45 -7.75 -2.51
C SER A 137 -2.69 -6.91 -2.79
N PHE A 138 -3.85 -7.57 -2.78
CA PHE A 138 -5.16 -6.98 -2.99
C PHE A 138 -6.23 -7.89 -2.37
N ASN A 139 -7.44 -7.39 -2.21
CA ASN A 139 -8.58 -8.22 -1.83
C ASN A 139 -9.91 -7.60 -2.29
N ALA A 140 -10.98 -8.37 -2.24
CA ALA A 140 -12.30 -7.92 -2.68
C ALA A 140 -12.91 -6.83 -1.80
N GLY A 141 -12.44 -6.66 -0.55
CA GLY A 141 -12.93 -5.67 0.42
C GLY A 141 -12.14 -4.35 0.44
N SER A 142 -11.15 -4.19 -0.44
CA SER A 142 -10.34 -2.97 -0.54
C SER A 142 -10.18 -2.52 -1.99
N SER A 143 -10.19 -1.21 -2.20
CA SER A 143 -9.85 -0.59 -3.49
C SER A 143 -8.35 -0.42 -3.70
N LEU A 144 -7.53 -0.77 -2.70
CA LEU A 144 -6.08 -0.68 -2.76
C LEU A 144 -5.48 -1.95 -3.38
N LEU A 145 -4.62 -1.77 -4.38
CA LEU A 145 -3.77 -2.79 -4.96
C LEU A 145 -2.31 -2.37 -4.75
N MET A 146 -1.52 -3.29 -4.22
CA MET A 146 -0.11 -3.05 -3.92
C MET A 146 0.75 -4.03 -4.72
N THR A 147 1.74 -3.53 -5.46
CA THR A 147 2.77 -4.38 -6.06
C THR A 147 3.80 -4.74 -5.02
N ASN A 148 4.47 -5.88 -5.18
CA ASN A 148 5.67 -6.17 -4.41
C ASN A 148 5.43 -6.11 -2.88
N PRO A 149 4.45 -6.86 -2.35
CA PRO A 149 4.11 -6.83 -0.93
C PRO A 149 5.25 -7.34 -0.03
N LYS A 150 5.25 -6.91 1.23
CA LYS A 150 6.18 -7.46 2.24
C LYS A 150 6.00 -8.98 2.35
N GLY A 151 7.10 -9.70 2.58
CA GLY A 151 7.08 -11.15 2.80
C GLY A 151 7.29 -11.99 1.55
N ASN A 152 7.13 -11.43 0.35
CA ASN A 152 7.40 -12.11 -0.92
C ASN A 152 8.79 -11.77 -1.49
N PHE A 153 9.69 -11.23 -0.66
CA PHE A 153 11.04 -10.80 -1.02
C PHE A 153 12.11 -11.62 -0.29
N ALA A 154 13.32 -11.64 -0.85
CA ALA A 154 14.51 -12.09 -0.13
C ALA A 154 14.66 -11.26 1.16
N LYS A 155 14.98 -11.94 2.28
CA LYS A 155 15.20 -11.23 3.54
C LYS A 155 16.47 -10.40 3.44
N LEU A 156 16.50 -9.26 4.13
CA LEU A 156 17.70 -8.39 4.18
C LEU A 156 18.98 -9.17 4.56
N VAL A 157 18.87 -10.11 5.51
CA VAL A 157 20.00 -10.96 5.95
C VAL A 157 20.53 -11.91 4.88
N ASP A 158 19.71 -12.26 3.90
CA ASP A 158 20.10 -13.11 2.77
C ASP A 158 20.72 -12.25 1.65
N LEU A 159 20.22 -11.02 1.48
CA LEU A 159 20.75 -10.05 0.51
C LEU A 159 22.12 -9.50 0.89
N GLU A 160 22.38 -9.29 2.19
CA GLU A 160 23.68 -8.83 2.66
C GLU A 160 24.82 -9.77 2.21
N LYS A 161 24.51 -11.07 2.09
CA LYS A 161 25.45 -12.11 1.62
C LYS A 161 25.48 -12.26 0.11
N SER A 162 24.57 -11.60 -0.61
CA SER A 162 24.45 -11.69 -2.06
C SER A 162 25.43 -10.73 -2.76
N PRO A 163 25.81 -11.01 -4.03
CA PRO A 163 26.58 -10.08 -4.84
C PRO A 163 25.97 -8.67 -4.84
N PHE A 164 26.82 -7.65 -4.93
CA PHE A 164 26.36 -6.25 -4.94
C PHE A 164 25.36 -5.97 -6.08
N SER A 165 25.47 -6.67 -7.22
CA SER A 165 24.49 -6.57 -8.32
C SER A 165 23.08 -6.96 -7.89
N ASP A 166 22.96 -8.01 -7.08
CA ASP A 166 21.67 -8.53 -6.63
C ASP A 166 21.08 -7.60 -5.59
N GLN A 167 21.92 -7.06 -4.71
CA GLN A 167 21.52 -6.00 -3.78
C GLN A 167 20.95 -4.82 -4.57
N VAL A 168 21.71 -4.29 -5.54
CA VAL A 168 21.26 -3.17 -6.38
C VAL A 168 19.94 -3.49 -7.08
N TYR A 169 19.79 -4.67 -7.68
CA TYR A 169 18.52 -5.08 -8.30
C TYR A 169 17.36 -5.01 -7.31
N TRP A 170 17.50 -5.71 -6.18
CA TRP A 170 16.44 -5.84 -5.18
C TRP A 170 16.08 -4.50 -4.52
N PHE A 171 17.05 -3.67 -4.17
CA PHE A 171 16.79 -2.34 -3.58
C PHE A 171 16.09 -1.37 -4.54
N ASN A 172 16.17 -1.59 -5.86
CA ASN A 172 15.51 -0.78 -6.88
C ASN A 172 14.14 -1.32 -7.32
N VAL A 173 13.69 -2.47 -6.80
CA VAL A 173 12.34 -2.99 -7.09
C VAL A 173 11.29 -2.05 -6.49
N PRO A 174 10.39 -1.47 -7.29
CA PRO A 174 9.40 -0.51 -6.80
C PRO A 174 8.22 -1.21 -6.14
N ARG A 175 7.80 -0.74 -4.97
CA ARG A 175 6.46 -1.01 -4.44
C ARG A 175 5.55 0.15 -4.83
N GLU A 176 4.57 -0.17 -5.65
CA GLU A 176 3.60 0.79 -6.17
C GLU A 176 2.23 0.52 -5.53
N TYR A 177 1.57 1.59 -5.14
CA TYR A 177 0.25 1.56 -4.54
C TYR A 177 -0.76 2.18 -5.50
N TYR A 178 -1.71 1.39 -5.93
CA TYR A 178 -2.78 1.76 -6.84
C TYR A 178 -4.13 1.77 -6.13
N VAL A 179 -5.01 2.67 -6.53
CA VAL A 179 -6.41 2.68 -6.10
C VAL A 179 -7.33 2.55 -7.29
N LEU A 180 -8.40 1.78 -7.11
CA LEU A 180 -9.50 1.74 -8.04
C LEU A 180 -10.59 2.69 -7.57
N GLU A 181 -11.00 3.61 -8.45
CA GLU A 181 -12.03 4.59 -8.19
C GLU A 181 -13.13 4.50 -9.25
N GLU A 182 -14.37 4.65 -8.81
CA GLU A 182 -15.55 4.71 -9.69
C GLU A 182 -16.20 6.08 -9.58
N VAL A 183 -16.10 6.87 -10.63
CA VAL A 183 -16.71 8.20 -10.69
C VAL A 183 -17.71 8.23 -11.83
N ASN A 184 -18.98 8.49 -11.53
CA ASN A 184 -20.07 8.54 -12.50
C ASN A 184 -20.17 7.29 -13.39
N GLY A 185 -20.00 6.10 -12.79
CA GLY A 185 -20.06 4.81 -13.49
C GLY A 185 -18.85 4.52 -14.39
N LYS A 186 -17.77 5.30 -14.27
CA LYS A 186 -16.49 5.02 -14.95
C LYS A 186 -15.44 4.63 -13.93
N ALA A 187 -14.88 3.44 -14.11
CA ALA A 187 -13.79 2.93 -13.31
C ALA A 187 -12.44 3.42 -13.84
N SER A 188 -11.54 3.79 -12.93
CA SER A 188 -10.15 4.07 -13.23
C SER A 188 -9.25 3.53 -12.13
N VAL A 189 -8.08 3.02 -12.52
CA VAL A 189 -7.02 2.65 -11.59
C VAL A 189 -5.90 3.68 -11.70
N SER A 190 -5.54 4.28 -10.57
CA SER A 190 -4.57 5.37 -10.47
C SER A 190 -3.49 5.03 -9.46
N ARG A 191 -2.23 5.34 -9.76
CA ARG A 191 -1.13 5.15 -8.80
C ARG A 191 -1.11 6.31 -7.80
N LEU A 192 -1.26 5.99 -6.51
CA LEU A 192 -1.14 6.97 -5.42
C LEU A 192 0.31 7.27 -5.05
N CYS A 193 1.15 6.23 -4.94
CA CYS A 193 2.50 6.38 -4.43
C CYS A 193 3.43 5.24 -4.88
N ILE A 194 4.73 5.50 -4.80
CA ILE A 194 5.82 4.54 -5.08
C ILE A 194 6.91 4.69 -4.01
N GLU A 195 7.41 3.56 -3.52
CA GLU A 195 8.56 3.47 -2.62
C GLU A 195 9.44 2.27 -2.99
N SER A 196 10.65 2.14 -2.44
CA SER A 196 11.38 0.87 -2.59
C SER A 196 10.62 -0.25 -1.87
N ALA A 197 10.53 -1.42 -2.51
CA ALA A 197 9.98 -2.61 -1.86
C ALA A 197 10.73 -2.97 -0.56
N TYR A 198 12.01 -2.60 -0.44
CA TYR A 198 12.83 -2.81 0.76
C TYR A 198 12.66 -1.74 1.83
N ASP A 199 12.38 -0.49 1.47
CA ASP A 199 12.11 0.57 2.46
C ASP A 199 10.95 0.19 3.38
N GLY A 200 9.92 -0.46 2.83
CA GLY A 200 8.83 -0.97 3.67
C GLY A 200 9.23 -2.17 4.54
N GLN A 201 10.33 -2.90 4.27
CA GLN A 201 10.75 -4.03 5.11
C GLN A 201 11.52 -3.60 6.37
N ILE A 202 12.11 -2.41 6.38
CA ILE A 202 12.98 -1.93 7.47
C ILE A 202 12.15 -1.52 8.73
N ASN A 203 10.82 -1.63 8.66
CA ASN A 203 9.86 -1.14 9.66
C ASN A 203 9.00 -2.21 10.34
#